data_AF-A0A1A9S4F7-F1
#
_entry.id   AF-A0A1A9S4F7-F1
#
_cell.length_a   1.000
_cell.length_b   1.000
_cell.length_c   1.000
_cell.angle_alpha   90.00
_cell.angle_beta   90.00
_cell.angle_gamma   90.00
#
_symmetry.space_group_name_H-M   'P 1'
#
loop_
_entity.id
_entity.type
_entity.pdbx_description
1 polymer ?
#
loop_
_entity_poly.entity_id
_entity_poly.type
_entity_poly.pdbx_seq_one_letter_code
_entity_poly.pdbx_strand_id
1 'polypeptide(L)'
;MVSKKGSGGRPKKQLTEAQIEQVEALAAVLSKAQIADYFGMSQTTFIEIEKRQPEVSERYKKGRAKAIDSIAQGLLQQAREGNVAAAIFFLKTQAGWSETQVVDNVSSDGSMTPTTITRIVIDPKQNEPEH
;
A
#
# COMPACT_ATOMS: atom_id res chain seq x y z
N MET A 1 -38.92 32.67 27.32
CA MET A 1 -38.38 31.32 27.10
C MET A 1 -36.88 31.37 27.32
N VAL A 2 -36.37 30.71 28.36
CA VAL A 2 -34.94 30.73 28.71
C VAL A 2 -34.28 29.54 27.99
N SER A 3 -33.43 29.83 27.00
CA SER A 3 -32.64 28.81 26.31
C SER A 3 -31.56 28.27 27.23
N LYS A 4 -31.65 26.97 27.51
CA LYS A 4 -30.77 26.18 28.39
C LYS A 4 -29.33 26.19 27.85
N LYS A 5 -28.41 26.83 28.57
CA LYS A 5 -26.97 26.86 28.26
C LYS A 5 -26.39 25.46 28.47
N GLY A 6 -26.04 24.78 27.39
CA GLY A 6 -25.47 23.43 27.41
C GLY A 6 -24.12 23.37 28.13
N SER A 7 -23.86 22.25 28.80
CA SER A 7 -22.71 21.97 29.66
C SER A 7 -21.37 21.98 28.90
N GLY A 8 -20.65 23.10 28.98
CA GLY A 8 -19.21 23.20 29.32
C GLY A 8 -18.14 22.32 28.66
N GLY A 9 -18.32 21.78 27.45
CA GLY A 9 -17.24 21.10 26.71
C GLY A 9 -16.48 22.03 25.76
N ARG A 10 -15.17 21.80 25.53
CA ARG A 10 -14.43 22.48 24.45
C ARG A 10 -15.13 22.18 23.12
N PRO A 11 -15.44 23.19 22.28
CA PRO A 11 -16.12 22.97 21.01
C PRO A 11 -15.30 22.03 20.12
N LYS A 12 -15.98 21.08 19.47
CA LYS A 12 -15.35 20.13 18.55
C LYS A 12 -14.83 20.89 17.32
N LYS A 13 -13.55 20.69 16.99
CA LYS A 13 -12.92 21.27 15.79
C LYS A 13 -13.61 20.72 14.53
N GLN A 14 -13.96 21.62 13.61
CA GLN A 14 -14.50 21.34 12.28
C GLN A 14 -13.64 22.08 11.26
N LEU A 15 -13.47 21.50 10.08
CA LEU A 15 -12.79 22.17 8.97
C LEU A 15 -13.77 23.05 8.21
N THR A 16 -13.32 24.23 7.82
CA THR A 16 -14.05 25.11 6.90
C THR A 16 -13.92 24.61 5.46
N GLU A 17 -14.77 25.07 4.55
CA GLU A 17 -14.68 24.69 3.12
C GLU A 17 -13.29 24.98 2.54
N ALA A 18 -12.70 26.14 2.84
CA ALA A 18 -11.35 26.48 2.39
C ALA A 18 -10.27 25.52 2.94
N GLN A 19 -10.43 25.06 4.19
CA GLN A 19 -9.52 24.06 4.76
C GLN A 19 -9.72 22.69 4.13
N ILE A 20 -10.96 22.34 3.76
CA ILE A 20 -11.28 21.11 3.04
C ILE A 20 -10.68 21.12 1.63
N GLU A 21 -10.68 22.25 0.93
CA GLU A 21 -9.97 22.42 -0.33
C GLU A 21 -8.46 22.28 -0.15
N GLN A 22 -7.89 22.84 0.94
CA GLN A 22 -6.50 22.63 1.29
C GLN A 22 -6.17 21.15 1.57
N VAL A 23 -7.09 20.38 2.18
CA VAL A 23 -6.93 18.93 2.34
C VAL A 23 -6.77 18.24 0.99
N GLU A 24 -7.58 18.59 -0.03
CA GLU A 24 -7.45 18.03 -1.38
C GLU A 24 -6.08 18.35 -1.99
N ALA A 25 -5.63 19.61 -1.88
CA ALA A 25 -4.34 20.04 -2.41
C ALA A 25 -3.16 19.35 -1.73
N LEU A 26 -3.17 19.28 -0.39
CA LEU A 26 -2.09 18.68 0.40
C LEU A 26 -2.03 17.16 0.28
N ALA A 27 -3.18 16.49 0.09
CA ALA A 27 -3.26 15.04 -0.03
C ALA A 27 -2.39 14.49 -1.17
N ALA A 28 -2.14 15.29 -2.22
CA ALA A 28 -1.28 14.90 -3.32
C ALA A 28 0.12 14.44 -2.86
N VAL A 29 0.66 15.06 -1.81
CA VAL A 29 2.04 14.87 -1.35
C VAL A 29 2.19 14.51 0.12
N LEU A 30 1.15 14.72 0.94
CA LEU A 30 1.18 14.47 2.39
C LEU A 30 0.28 13.31 2.82
N SER A 31 0.70 12.65 3.90
CA SER A 31 -0.12 11.70 4.65
C SER A 31 -1.14 12.42 5.55
N LYS A 32 -2.19 11.70 5.99
CA LYS A 32 -3.18 12.25 6.95
C LYS A 32 -2.55 12.77 8.25
N ALA A 33 -1.48 12.14 8.74
CA ALA A 33 -0.76 12.60 9.93
C ALA A 33 -0.11 13.97 9.68
N GLN A 34 0.62 14.12 8.56
CA GLN A 34 1.25 15.39 8.18
C GLN A 34 0.22 16.49 7.89
N ILE A 35 -0.92 16.16 7.30
CA ILE A 35 -2.03 17.11 7.11
C ILE A 35 -2.60 17.54 8.47
N ALA A 36 -2.73 16.62 9.42
CA ALA A 36 -3.17 16.96 10.77
C ALA A 36 -2.17 17.90 11.47
N ASP A 37 -0.87 17.60 11.37
CA ASP A 37 0.21 18.45 11.89
C ASP A 37 0.19 19.84 11.24
N TYR A 38 -0.02 19.90 9.92
CA TYR A 38 -0.19 21.15 9.16
C TYR A 38 -1.33 22.02 9.71
N PHE A 39 -2.46 21.42 10.08
CA PHE A 39 -3.59 22.12 10.69
C PHE A 39 -3.48 22.27 12.23
N GLY A 40 -2.35 21.92 12.82
CA GLY A 40 -2.10 22.00 14.25
C GLY A 40 -3.07 21.14 15.07
N MET A 41 -3.27 19.89 14.66
CA MET A 41 -4.09 18.92 15.39
C MET A 41 -3.48 17.52 15.35
N SER A 42 -3.85 16.66 16.30
CA SER A 42 -3.42 15.26 16.25
C SER A 42 -4.08 14.50 15.10
N GLN A 43 -3.41 13.47 14.59
CA GLN A 43 -3.97 12.57 13.58
C GLN A 43 -5.31 11.97 14.04
N THR A 44 -5.44 11.60 15.32
CA THR A 44 -6.70 11.11 15.89
C THR A 44 -7.82 12.14 15.74
N THR A 45 -7.53 13.43 15.98
CA THR A 45 -8.52 14.51 15.80
C THR A 45 -8.96 14.61 14.35
N PHE A 46 -8.02 14.50 13.41
CA PHE A 46 -8.30 14.54 11.97
C PHE A 46 -9.18 13.36 11.53
N ILE A 47 -8.89 12.13 11.98
CA ILE A 47 -9.71 10.95 11.69
C ILE A 47 -11.13 11.12 12.26
N GLU A 48 -11.25 11.63 13.48
CA GLU A 48 -12.54 11.91 14.10
C GLU A 48 -13.32 13.02 13.37
N ILE A 49 -12.61 13.99 12.76
CA ILE A 49 -13.21 14.98 11.85
C ILE A 49 -13.76 14.28 10.60
N GLU A 50 -12.98 13.43 9.93
CA GLU A 50 -13.45 12.69 8.73
C GLU A 50 -14.71 11.86 8.98
N LYS A 51 -14.87 11.29 10.19
CA LYS A 51 -16.10 10.58 10.57
C LYS A 51 -17.32 11.49 10.68
N ARG A 52 -17.13 12.75 11.07
CA ARG A 52 -18.20 13.74 11.25
C ARG A 52 -18.46 14.58 10.00
N GLN A 53 -17.43 14.75 9.17
CA GLN A 53 -17.39 15.53 7.94
C GLN A 53 -16.87 14.61 6.81
N PRO A 54 -17.72 13.70 6.27
CA PRO A 54 -17.33 12.76 5.22
C PRO A 54 -16.68 13.44 4.00
N GLU A 55 -17.07 14.68 3.69
CA GLU A 55 -16.52 15.51 2.63
C GLU A 55 -14.99 15.71 2.74
N VAL A 56 -14.44 15.72 3.96
CA VAL A 56 -12.99 15.80 4.20
C VAL A 56 -12.29 14.56 3.67
N SER A 57 -12.85 13.38 3.92
CA SER A 57 -12.32 12.10 3.46
C SER A 57 -12.42 11.96 1.94
N GLU A 58 -13.53 12.41 1.36
CA GLU A 58 -13.72 12.44 -0.10
C GLU A 58 -12.67 13.33 -0.78
N ARG A 59 -12.46 14.53 -0.26
CA ARG A 59 -11.46 15.49 -0.77
C ARG A 59 -10.04 14.99 -0.61
N TYR A 60 -9.72 14.36 0.51
CA TYR A 60 -8.44 13.67 0.70
C TYR A 60 -8.23 12.58 -0.37
N LYS A 61 -9.20 11.68 -0.56
CA LYS A 61 -9.12 10.61 -1.58
C LYS A 61 -8.99 11.17 -3.00
N LYS A 62 -9.74 12.24 -3.30
CA LYS A 62 -9.68 12.93 -4.59
C LYS A 62 -8.29 13.53 -4.86
N GLY A 63 -7.68 14.17 -3.87
CA GLY A 63 -6.31 14.68 -3.97
C GLY A 63 -5.29 13.56 -4.22
N ARG A 64 -5.42 12.42 -3.52
CA ARG A 64 -4.61 11.22 -3.78
C ARG A 64 -4.76 10.71 -5.20
N ALA A 65 -6.00 10.59 -5.69
CA ALA A 65 -6.29 10.10 -7.03
C ALA A 65 -5.68 11.03 -8.11
N LYS A 66 -5.81 12.35 -7.95
CA LYS A 66 -5.21 13.34 -8.85
C LYS A 66 -3.69 13.23 -8.93
N ALA A 67 -3.02 13.01 -7.80
CA ALA A 67 -1.57 12.84 -7.79
C ALA A 67 -1.14 11.57 -8.53
N ILE A 68 -1.85 10.46 -8.29
CA ILE A 68 -1.59 9.19 -8.99
C ILE A 68 -1.81 9.36 -10.50
N ASP A 69 -2.91 9.99 -10.91
CA ASP A 69 -3.22 10.29 -12.31
C ASP A 69 -2.10 11.12 -12.97
N SER A 70 -1.65 12.20 -12.30
CA SER A 70 -0.56 13.03 -12.81
C SER A 70 0.74 12.25 -13.02
N ILE A 71 1.14 11.40 -12.08
CA ILE A 71 2.34 10.57 -12.23
C ILE A 71 2.14 9.50 -13.32
N ALA A 72 0.95 8.90 -13.40
CA ALA A 72 0.62 7.91 -14.43
C ALA A 72 0.68 8.51 -15.84
N GLN A 73 0.17 9.73 -16.03
CA GLN A 73 0.27 10.47 -17.29
C GLN A 73 1.74 10.74 -17.66
N GLY A 74 2.56 11.16 -16.70
CA GLY A 74 4.00 11.33 -16.91
C GLY A 74 4.70 10.05 -17.33
N LEU A 75 4.39 8.92 -16.67
CA LEU A 75 4.95 7.61 -17.03
C LEU A 75 4.53 7.16 -18.43
N LEU A 76 3.26 7.39 -18.80
CA LEU A 76 2.76 7.10 -20.13
C LEU A 76 3.46 7.96 -21.20
N GLN A 77 3.71 9.23 -20.92
CA GLN A 77 4.44 10.11 -21.83
C GLN A 77 5.88 9.63 -22.01
N GLN A 78 6.59 9.30 -20.92
CA GLN A 78 7.94 8.74 -21.00
C GLN A 78 7.99 7.45 -21.82
N ALA A 79 7.02 6.55 -21.64
CA ALA A 79 6.93 5.33 -22.44
C ALA A 79 6.82 5.64 -23.95
N ARG A 80 6.01 6.65 -24.32
CA ARG A 80 5.86 7.11 -25.72
C ARG A 80 7.13 7.74 -26.28
N GLU A 81 7.93 8.37 -25.42
CA GLU A 81 9.21 9.01 -25.78
C GLU A 81 10.39 8.02 -25.82
N GLY A 82 10.15 6.73 -25.60
CA GLY A 82 11.16 5.68 -25.74
C GLY A 82 11.80 5.23 -24.42
N ASN A 83 11.27 5.65 -23.26
CA ASN A 83 11.67 5.05 -21.99
C ASN A 83 11.17 3.59 -21.92
N VAL A 84 12.08 2.66 -22.20
CA VAL A 84 11.80 1.21 -22.24
C VAL A 84 11.27 0.69 -20.91
N ALA A 85 11.80 1.16 -19.78
CA ALA A 85 11.35 0.72 -18.46
C ALA A 85 9.89 1.14 -18.19
N ALA A 86 9.51 2.37 -18.54
CA ALA A 86 8.14 2.86 -18.44
C ALA A 86 7.18 2.07 -19.38
N ALA A 87 7.61 1.80 -20.61
CA ALA A 87 6.84 1.01 -21.57
C ALA A 87 6.63 -0.44 -21.10
N ILE A 88 7.69 -1.11 -20.61
CA ILE A 88 7.59 -2.46 -20.05
C ILE A 88 6.66 -2.46 -18.84
N PHE A 89 6.83 -1.52 -17.90
CA PHE A 89 5.95 -1.44 -16.73
C PHE A 89 4.48 -1.31 -17.12
N PHE A 90 4.17 -0.42 -18.08
CA PHE A 90 2.81 -0.23 -18.57
C PHE A 90 2.25 -1.52 -19.20
N LEU A 91 2.99 -2.18 -20.09
CA LEU A 91 2.52 -3.39 -20.77
C LEU A 91 2.37 -4.58 -19.80
N LYS A 92 3.27 -4.73 -18.82
CA LYS A 92 3.14 -5.77 -17.80
C LYS A 92 1.91 -5.53 -16.91
N THR A 93 1.69 -4.30 -16.47
CA THR A 93 0.62 -3.99 -15.50
C THR A 93 -0.76 -3.75 -16.13
N GLN A 94 -0.84 -3.24 -17.36
CA GLN A 94 -2.10 -2.89 -18.03
C GLN A 94 -2.47 -3.85 -19.17
N ALA A 95 -1.48 -4.40 -19.89
CA ALA A 95 -1.71 -5.34 -21.00
C ALA A 95 -1.47 -6.81 -20.62
N GLY A 96 -1.13 -7.09 -19.35
CA GLY A 96 -0.94 -8.45 -18.84
C GLY A 96 0.30 -9.14 -19.39
N TRP A 97 1.28 -8.40 -19.92
CA TRP A 97 2.51 -8.99 -20.42
C TRP A 97 3.28 -9.63 -19.26
N SER A 98 3.68 -10.87 -19.43
CA SER A 98 4.51 -11.58 -18.47
C SER A 98 5.62 -12.32 -19.20
N GLU A 99 6.71 -12.56 -18.50
CA GLU A 99 7.78 -13.42 -18.97
C GLU A 99 7.73 -14.71 -18.15
N THR A 100 7.64 -15.84 -18.84
CA THR A 100 7.69 -17.15 -18.21
C THR A 100 9.15 -17.55 -18.04
N GLN A 101 9.60 -17.69 -16.80
CA GLN A 101 10.89 -18.31 -16.49
C GLN A 101 10.64 -19.76 -16.07
N VAL A 102 11.14 -20.71 -16.88
CA VAL A 102 11.20 -22.12 -16.50
C VAL A 102 12.50 -22.32 -15.73
N VAL A 103 12.39 -22.57 -14.42
CA VAL A 103 13.54 -22.86 -13.57
C VAL A 103 13.63 -24.37 -13.39
N ASP A 104 14.68 -24.96 -13.94
CA ASP A 104 14.99 -26.37 -13.75
C ASP A 104 15.68 -26.58 -12.38
N ASN A 105 14.94 -27.14 -11.43
CA ASN A 105 15.44 -27.45 -10.08
C ASN A 105 15.92 -28.91 -9.95
N VAL A 106 15.92 -29.68 -11.04
CA VAL A 106 16.26 -31.13 -11.01
C VAL A 106 17.42 -31.49 -11.93
N SER A 107 18.05 -30.53 -12.61
CA SER A 107 19.13 -30.75 -13.58
C SER A 107 18.75 -31.84 -14.57
N SER A 108 17.69 -31.58 -15.33
CA SER A 108 17.22 -32.46 -16.40
C SER A 108 18.28 -32.72 -17.48
N ASP A 109 19.28 -31.85 -17.57
CA ASP A 109 20.46 -31.94 -18.44
C ASP A 109 21.62 -32.78 -17.86
N GLY A 110 21.51 -33.21 -16.59
CA GLY A 110 22.52 -34.00 -15.90
C GLY A 110 23.82 -33.26 -15.54
N SER A 111 23.86 -31.93 -15.67
CA SER A 111 25.06 -31.12 -15.41
C SER A 111 25.36 -30.92 -13.92
N MET A 112 24.37 -31.14 -13.04
CA MET A 112 24.54 -31.02 -11.58
C MET A 112 24.49 -32.39 -10.89
N THR A 113 25.45 -32.63 -10.00
CA THR A 113 25.51 -33.81 -9.12
C THR A 113 25.32 -33.37 -7.66
N PRO A 114 24.08 -33.16 -7.18
CA PRO A 114 23.85 -32.78 -5.80
C PRO A 114 24.26 -33.90 -4.84
N THR A 115 24.83 -33.55 -3.69
CA THR A 115 25.23 -34.52 -2.66
C THR A 115 23.99 -35.14 -2.00
N THR A 116 23.67 -36.39 -2.36
CA THR A 116 22.56 -37.13 -1.76
C THR A 116 22.94 -37.63 -0.35
N ILE A 117 22.23 -37.15 0.67
CA ILE A 117 22.35 -37.69 2.04
C ILE A 117 21.29 -38.77 2.22
N THR A 118 21.70 -40.04 2.18
CA THR A 118 20.82 -41.17 2.47
C THR A 118 20.71 -41.36 3.99
N ARG A 119 19.49 -41.23 4.53
CA ARG A 119 19.22 -41.63 5.92
C ARG A 119 18.74 -43.07 5.96
N ILE A 120 19.51 -43.93 6.61
CA ILE A 120 19.10 -45.30 6.92
C ILE A 120 18.33 -45.22 8.25
N VAL A 121 17.04 -45.56 8.23
CA VAL A 121 16.25 -45.72 9.44
C VAL A 121 16.45 -47.15 9.91
N ILE A 122 17.19 -47.33 11.00
CA ILE A 122 17.40 -48.64 11.62
C ILE A 122 16.22 -48.88 12.57
N ASP A 123 15.46 -49.94 12.34
CA ASP A 123 14.35 -50.34 13.20
C ASP A 123 14.91 -50.99 14.49
N PRO A 124 14.65 -50.42 15.69
CA PRO A 124 15.30 -50.87 16.93
C PRO A 124 14.98 -52.32 17.34
N LYS A 125 13.98 -52.97 16.74
CA LYS A 125 13.58 -54.35 17.07
C LYS A 125 14.44 -55.45 16.44
N GLN A 126 15.40 -55.10 15.58
CA GLN A 126 16.26 -56.10 14.92
C GLN A 126 17.53 -56.47 15.73
N ASN A 127 17.76 -55.83 16.88
CA ASN A 127 18.95 -56.03 17.71
C ASN A 127 18.65 -56.67 19.09
N GLU A 128 17.51 -57.34 19.27
CA GLU A 128 17.28 -58.12 20.49
C GLU A 128 18.00 -59.49 20.35
N PRO A 129 18.92 -59.87 21.26
CA PRO A 129 19.53 -61.19 21.25
C PRO A 129 18.46 -62.24 21.58
N GLU A 130 18.37 -63.28 20.75
CA GLU A 130 17.53 -64.45 21.02
C GLU A 130 17.96 -65.07 22.35
N HIS A 131 17.05 -65.07 23.33
CA HIS A 131 17.18 -65.79 24.60
C HIS A 131 16.17 -66.93 24.67
#